data_AF-A0A7Y0NQY3-F1
#
_entry.id   AF-A0A7Y0NQY3-F1
#
_cell.length_a   1.000
_cell.length_b   1.000
_cell.length_c   1.000
_cell.angle_alpha   90.00
_cell.angle_beta   90.00
_cell.angle_gamma   90.00
#
_symmetry.space_group_name_H-M   'P 1'
#
loop_
_entity.id
_entity.type
_entity.pdbx_description
1 polymer ?
#
loop_
_entity_poly.entity_id
_entity_poly.type
_entity_poly.pdbx_seq_one_letter_code
_entity_poly.pdbx_strand_id
1 'polypeptide(L)'
;MNTDQQESQPKTSIDIRTLEPIMFYSGKDDELQFFLNETEFGELIIISLSDDQVLVKEVLLEETNEKLEWKQDHKGLRISVPEGLPKSRGDMGRVLKVMFKP
;
A
#
# COMPACT_ATOMS: atom_id res chain seq x y z
N MET A 1 -40.79 -28.50 -19.62
CA MET A 1 -40.27 -27.18 -20.02
C MET A 1 -39.67 -26.57 -18.77
N ASN A 2 -38.35 -26.60 -18.62
CA ASN A 2 -37.65 -26.00 -17.48
C ASN A 2 -37.09 -24.67 -17.94
N THR A 3 -37.54 -23.59 -17.32
CA THR A 3 -36.93 -22.26 -17.41
C THR A 3 -36.12 -22.06 -16.15
N ASP A 4 -34.86 -22.50 -16.18
CA ASP A 4 -33.87 -22.03 -15.22
C ASP A 4 -33.39 -20.65 -15.70
N GLN A 5 -33.88 -19.60 -15.03
CA GLN A 5 -33.31 -18.27 -15.11
C GLN A 5 -32.01 -18.28 -14.31
N GLN A 6 -30.89 -18.31 -15.03
CA GLN A 6 -29.58 -18.20 -14.41
C GLN A 6 -29.29 -16.71 -14.18
N GLU A 7 -29.54 -16.24 -12.95
CA GLU A 7 -29.13 -14.92 -12.47
C GLU A 7 -27.61 -14.75 -12.66
N SER A 8 -27.23 -13.93 -13.64
CA SER A 8 -25.85 -13.47 -13.81
C SER A 8 -25.55 -12.38 -12.79
N GLN A 9 -25.07 -12.77 -11.60
CA GLN A 9 -24.43 -11.84 -10.67
C GLN A 9 -23.04 -11.45 -11.21
N PRO A 10 -22.70 -10.16 -11.37
CA PRO A 10 -21.32 -9.77 -11.54
C PRO A 10 -20.63 -9.90 -10.18
N LYS A 11 -19.91 -11.00 -9.96
CA LYS A 11 -18.88 -11.03 -8.92
C LYS A 11 -17.78 -10.08 -9.38
N THR A 12 -17.78 -8.85 -8.91
CA THR A 12 -16.58 -8.00 -8.95
C THR A 12 -15.51 -8.72 -8.14
N SER A 13 -14.62 -9.43 -8.83
CA SER A 13 -13.49 -10.11 -8.20
C SER A 13 -12.57 -9.05 -7.61
N ILE A 14 -12.39 -9.08 -6.29
CA ILE A 14 -11.36 -8.27 -5.63
C ILE A 14 -10.02 -8.87 -6.04
N ASP A 15 -9.18 -8.07 -6.70
CA ASP A 15 -7.83 -8.47 -7.09
C ASP A 15 -6.89 -8.28 -5.88
N ILE A 16 -6.39 -9.39 -5.34
CA ILE A 16 -5.46 -9.42 -4.21
C ILE A 16 -4.18 -10.07 -4.70
N ARG A 17 -3.07 -9.32 -4.63
CA ARG A 17 -1.74 -9.79 -5.02
C ARG A 17 -0.75 -9.58 -3.88
N THR A 18 0.17 -10.52 -3.73
CA THR A 18 1.33 -10.35 -2.86
C THR A 18 2.40 -9.57 -3.62
N LEU A 19 2.93 -8.52 -3.01
CA LEU A 19 4.06 -7.77 -3.53
C LEU A 19 5.34 -8.29 -2.86
N GLU A 20 6.46 -8.27 -3.60
CA GLU A 20 7.81 -8.47 -3.05
C GLU A 20 8.50 -7.11 -2.97
N PRO A 21 8.19 -6.28 -1.95
CA PRO A 21 8.74 -4.94 -1.90
C PRO A 21 10.24 -5.00 -1.61
N ILE A 22 11.00 -4.18 -2.33
CA ILE A 22 12.38 -3.92 -1.96
C ILE A 22 12.38 -2.98 -0.75
N MET A 23 12.87 -3.49 0.38
CA MET A 23 12.95 -2.75 1.63
C MET A 23 14.36 -2.19 1.81
N PHE A 24 14.45 -0.88 2.03
CA PHE A 24 15.70 -0.21 2.37
C PHE A 24 15.58 0.48 3.73
N TYR A 25 16.59 0.29 4.58
CA TYR A 25 16.78 1.04 5.81
C TYR A 25 18.00 1.95 5.62
N SER A 26 17.79 3.26 5.69
CA SER A 26 18.84 4.24 5.38
C SER A 26 19.83 4.44 6.54
N GLY A 27 19.46 4.04 7.77
CA GLY A 27 20.24 4.24 9.00
C GLY A 27 20.45 5.70 9.40
N LYS A 28 19.94 6.66 8.61
CA LYS A 28 19.91 8.10 8.92
C LYS A 28 18.57 8.52 9.47
N ASP A 29 17.51 7.91 8.95
CA ASP A 29 16.13 8.11 9.34
C ASP A 29 15.53 6.74 9.67
N ASP A 30 14.76 6.64 10.74
CA ASP A 30 14.01 5.42 11.11
C ASP A 30 12.82 5.26 10.16
N GLU A 31 13.13 4.91 8.91
CA GLU A 31 12.20 4.80 7.80
C GLU A 31 12.35 3.48 7.04
N LEU A 32 11.23 3.04 6.47
CA LEU A 32 11.13 1.91 5.56
C LEU A 32 10.54 2.40 4.24
N GLN A 33 11.21 2.09 3.14
CA GLN A 33 10.76 2.46 1.79
C GLN A 33 10.14 1.27 1.06
N PHE A 34 9.04 1.49 0.34
CA PHE A 34 8.39 0.51 -0.53
C PHE A 34 8.28 1.06 -1.94
N PHE A 35 8.83 0.33 -2.91
CA PHE A 35 8.64 0.65 -4.32
C PHE A 35 7.35 0.00 -4.83
N LEU A 36 6.47 0.80 -5.43
CA LEU A 36 5.23 0.37 -6.07
C LEU A 36 5.22 0.75 -7.54
N ASN A 37 4.67 -0.12 -8.39
CA ASN A 37 4.43 0.19 -9.79
C ASN A 37 3.27 1.18 -9.97
N GLU A 38 3.15 1.78 -11.16
CA GLU A 38 2.07 2.74 -11.47
C GLU A 38 0.67 2.10 -11.36
N THR A 39 0.56 0.79 -11.62
CA THR A 39 -0.70 0.05 -11.57
C THR A 39 -1.05 -0.48 -10.18
N GLU A 40 -0.23 -0.21 -9.15
CA GLU A 40 -0.40 -0.69 -7.78
C GLU A 40 -1.07 0.37 -6.92
N PHE A 41 -2.39 0.48 -7.02
CA PHE A 41 -3.24 1.36 -6.22
C PHE A 41 -4.28 0.55 -5.42
N GLY A 42 -4.97 1.20 -4.49
CA GLY A 42 -5.91 0.58 -3.56
C GLY A 42 -5.32 0.42 -2.16
N GLU A 43 -5.66 -0.68 -1.47
CA GLU A 43 -5.19 -0.94 -0.11
C GLU A 43 -3.90 -1.75 -0.09
N LEU A 44 -2.80 -1.16 0.37
CA LEU A 44 -1.57 -1.88 0.67
C LEU A 44 -1.59 -2.33 2.12
N ILE A 45 -1.45 -3.64 2.35
CA ILE A 45 -1.45 -4.24 3.69
C ILE A 45 -0.06 -4.84 3.97
N ILE A 46 0.60 -4.35 5.02
CA ILE A 46 1.91 -4.83 5.48
C ILE A 46 1.72 -5.49 6.85
N ILE A 47 1.59 -6.81 6.83
CA ILE A 47 1.25 -7.62 8.01
C ILE A 47 2.35 -7.55 9.08
N SER A 48 3.62 -7.46 8.67
CA SER A 48 4.76 -7.40 9.59
C SER A 48 4.89 -6.09 10.37
N LEU A 49 4.09 -5.07 10.03
CA LEU A 49 4.07 -3.77 10.71
C LEU A 49 2.84 -3.63 11.60
N SER A 50 2.54 -4.63 12.42
CA SER A 50 1.53 -4.55 13.47
C SER A 50 1.98 -3.65 14.63
N ASP A 51 1.01 -3.15 15.38
CA ASP A 51 1.22 -2.19 16.49
C ASP A 51 1.84 -2.80 17.75
N ASP A 52 2.06 -4.12 17.76
CA ASP A 52 2.70 -4.86 18.84
C ASP A 52 4.24 -4.80 18.78
N GLN A 53 4.83 -4.51 17.62
CA GLN A 53 6.30 -4.50 17.44
C GLN A 53 6.88 -3.11 17.25
N VAL A 54 6.31 -2.33 16.34
CA VAL A 54 6.84 -1.01 15.94
C VAL A 54 5.68 -0.08 15.67
N LEU A 55 5.75 1.15 16.19
CA LEU A 55 4.70 2.15 15.95
C LEU A 55 5.03 3.01 14.74
N VAL A 56 4.13 3.01 13.76
CA VAL A 56 4.22 3.92 12.62
C VAL A 56 3.89 5.34 13.08
N LYS A 57 4.68 6.30 12.60
CA LYS A 57 4.52 7.73 12.85
C LYS A 57 3.80 8.42 11.70
N GLU A 58 4.23 8.15 10.47
CA GLU A 58 3.68 8.75 9.26
C GLU A 58 3.99 7.90 8.03
N VAL A 59 3.14 8.03 7.00
CA VAL A 59 3.32 7.41 5.70
C VAL A 59 3.26 8.51 4.64
N LEU A 60 4.26 8.56 3.77
CA LEU A 60 4.47 9.63 2.80
C LEU A 60 4.76 9.05 1.41
N LEU A 61 4.41 9.78 0.36
CA LEU A 61 5.00 9.59 -0.96
C LEU A 61 6.34 10.34 -1.04
N GLU A 62 7.40 9.69 -1.52
CA GLU A 62 8.71 10.34 -1.66
C GLU A 62 8.67 11.50 -2.67
N GLU A 63 7.94 11.34 -3.76
CA GLU A 63 7.94 12.26 -4.89
C GLU A 63 7.30 13.62 -4.54
N THR A 64 6.24 13.57 -3.75
CA THR A 64 5.40 14.74 -3.43
C THR A 64 5.46 15.16 -1.96
N ASN A 65 6.02 14.33 -1.08
CA ASN A 65 5.89 14.42 0.37
C ASN A 65 4.43 14.48 0.85
N GLU A 66 3.50 13.99 0.03
CA GLU A 66 2.08 13.91 0.38
C GLU A 66 1.88 12.84 1.46
N LYS A 67 1.10 13.19 2.48
CA LYS A 67 0.71 12.28 3.56
C LYS A 67 -0.41 11.38 3.07
N LEU A 68 -0.19 10.07 3.16
CA LEU A 68 -1.21 9.09 2.83
C LEU A 68 -2.09 8.81 4.03
N GLU A 69 -3.31 8.37 3.76
CA GLU A 69 -4.18 7.79 4.77
C GLU A 69 -3.67 6.40 5.12
N TRP A 70 -3.60 6.10 6.42
CA TRP A 70 -3.17 4.80 6.91
C TRP A 70 -3.80 4.49 8.26
N LYS A 71 -3.82 3.20 8.58
CA LYS A 71 -4.24 2.68 9.89
C LYS A 71 -3.35 1.51 10.28
N GLN A 72 -2.87 1.53 11.51
CA GLN A 72 -2.15 0.42 12.11
C GLN A 72 -3.00 -0.26 13.18
N ASP A 73 -3.03 -1.59 13.17
CA ASP A 73 -3.63 -2.41 14.21
C ASP A 73 -2.86 -3.74 14.37
N HIS A 74 -3.32 -4.62 15.25
CA HIS A 74 -2.74 -5.95 15.47
C HIS A 74 -2.68 -6.85 14.23
N LYS A 75 -3.33 -6.49 13.12
CA LYS A 75 -3.26 -7.23 11.85
C LYS A 75 -2.21 -6.66 10.89
N GLY A 76 -1.58 -5.54 11.23
CA GLY A 76 -0.57 -4.87 10.41
C GLY A 76 -0.90 -3.41 10.11
N LEU A 77 -0.12 -2.86 9.20
CA LEU A 77 -0.30 -1.52 8.64
C LEU A 77 -1.14 -1.61 7.36
N ARG A 78 -2.21 -0.82 7.26
CA ARG A 78 -2.99 -0.62 6.03
C ARG A 78 -2.78 0.80 5.53
N ILE A 79 -2.46 0.96 4.25
CA ILE A 79 -2.19 2.24 3.61
C ILE A 79 -3.11 2.37 2.40
N SER A 80 -3.84 3.48 2.33
CA SER A 80 -4.65 3.83 1.17
C SER A 80 -3.77 4.47 0.10
N VAL A 81 -3.53 3.76 -1.00
CA VAL A 81 -2.72 4.22 -2.12
C VAL A 81 -3.65 4.74 -3.23
N PRO A 82 -3.68 6.07 -3.50
CA PRO A 82 -4.59 6.62 -4.47
C PRO A 82 -4.20 6.26 -5.91
N GLU A 83 -5.22 6.21 -6.77
CA GLU A 83 -5.07 6.06 -8.21
C GLU A 83 -4.65 7.41 -8.81
N GLY A 84 -3.71 7.42 -9.76
CA GLY A 84 -3.40 8.60 -10.57
C GLY A 84 -2.49 9.66 -9.93
N LEU A 85 -1.64 9.29 -8.98
CA LEU A 85 -0.61 10.20 -8.44
C LEU A 85 0.39 10.65 -9.51
N PRO A 86 0.93 11.88 -9.40
CA PRO A 86 1.85 12.44 -10.39
C PRO A 86 3.11 11.59 -10.48
N LYS A 87 3.50 11.27 -11.71
CA LYS A 87 4.70 10.48 -12.01
C LYS A 87 5.93 11.14 -11.39
N SER A 88 6.75 10.34 -10.70
CA SER A 88 8.17 10.64 -10.54
C SER A 88 8.78 10.89 -11.93
N ARG A 89 9.89 11.62 -12.02
CA ARG A 89 10.58 11.85 -13.31
C ARG A 89 11.07 10.51 -13.91
N GLY A 90 10.26 9.88 -14.76
CA GLY A 90 10.59 8.68 -15.53
C GLY A 90 9.64 7.50 -15.28
N ASP A 91 9.86 6.38 -15.99
CA ASP A 91 9.08 5.11 -15.89
C ASP A 91 9.26 4.37 -14.53
N MET A 92 9.78 5.04 -13.51
CA MET A 92 10.19 4.42 -12.25
C MET A 92 9.13 4.63 -11.16
N GLY A 93 8.01 3.92 -11.28
CA GLY A 93 7.05 3.66 -10.19
C GLY A 93 6.78 4.80 -9.19
N ARG A 94 6.52 4.44 -7.94
CA ARG A 94 6.28 5.32 -6.80
C ARG A 94 7.00 4.77 -5.57
N VAL A 95 7.54 5.64 -4.73
CA VAL A 95 8.17 5.23 -3.46
C VAL A 95 7.33 5.70 -2.27
N LEU A 96 6.86 4.75 -1.47
CA LEU A 96 6.23 5.00 -0.18
C LEU A 96 7.29 5.00 0.92
N LYS A 97 7.27 6.02 1.77
CA LYS A 97 8.07 6.07 3.00
C LYS A 97 7.19 5.85 4.21
N VAL A 98 7.53 4.86 5.02
CA VAL A 98 6.91 4.59 6.31
C VAL A 98 7.91 4.97 7.39
N MET A 99 7.61 6.02 8.14
CA MET A 99 8.46 6.50 9.24
C MET A 99 7.98 5.88 10.55
N PHE A 100 8.91 5.54 11.43
CA PHE A 100 8.61 4.96 12.73
C PHE A 100 8.73 5.99 13.86
N LYS A 101 8.08 5.70 14.99
CA LYS A 101 8.31 6.45 16.22
C LYS A 101 9.66 6.03 16.83
N PRO A 102 10.41 6.98 17.43
CA PRO A 102 11.58 6.65 18.25
C PRO A 102 11.24 5.76 19.43
#